data_AF-A0A9X3EUQ8-F1
#
_entry.id   AF-A0A9X3EUQ8-F1
#
_cell.length_a   1.000
_cell.length_b   1.000
_cell.length_c   1.000
_cell.angle_alpha   90.00
_cell.angle_beta   90.00
_cell.angle_gamma   90.00
#
_symmetry.space_group_name_H-M   'P 1'
#
loop_
_entity.id
_entity.type
_entity.pdbx_description
1 polymer ?
#
loop_
_entity_poly.entity_id
_entity_poly.type
_entity_poly.pdbx_seq_one_letter_code
_entity_poly.pdbx_strand_id
1 'polypeptide(L)'
;MVCGTGESMMSCPEDCTEPSCGNGAVEEGEPCDDGNDVDTDACTNACAMASCGDGIVWTGEEQCDNGPDNGPGKACNAMCEASACGDGDVGPGETCDDGNSDDTDECVACQKAFCGDGAVQAGVELCDDGNDIDTDTCTNACEPAECGDGIVQEGVEECDDGNQVDSDGCFECLKPRRVIFVTSKKFEGNLGGLSGADEECVMAATAAGLANEASFKAWLSSQLNGPASRLDTQYLGMYVLTDGTPVAENGWADLTDGELAHAVDLTEAKVKVNSAPWTNTRTDGTPGENHCDGWNDSTPQVSGGFGFTNVTDPTWTDAMSTAPCSGSAPIYCIEDP
;
A
#
# COMPACT_ATOMS: atom_id res chain seq x y z
N MET A 1 -26.43 1.31 79.49
CA MET A 1 -27.70 1.37 80.25
C MET A 1 -28.28 2.77 80.07
N VAL A 2 -29.30 2.91 79.21
CA VAL A 2 -29.93 4.20 78.87
C VAL A 2 -30.53 4.86 80.13
N CYS A 3 -30.22 6.13 80.38
CA CYS A 3 -30.84 6.91 81.44
C CYS A 3 -32.36 6.99 81.22
N GLY A 4 -33.13 6.33 82.08
CA GLY A 4 -34.59 6.42 82.09
C GLY A 4 -35.07 7.83 82.44
N THR A 5 -36.20 8.23 81.84
CA THR A 5 -36.85 9.52 82.09
C THR A 5 -37.30 9.62 83.55
N GLY A 6 -36.55 10.33 84.41
CA GLY A 6 -37.06 10.73 85.72
C GLY A 6 -36.08 10.87 86.89
N GLU A 7 -34.77 10.69 86.74
CA GLU A 7 -33.83 10.79 87.88
C GLU A 7 -32.88 11.99 87.80
N SER A 8 -32.57 12.51 88.99
CA SER A 8 -31.87 13.76 89.27
C SER A 8 -30.36 13.70 88.95
N MET A 9 -29.82 14.77 88.35
CA MET A 9 -28.42 15.01 87.93
C MET A 9 -27.35 15.03 89.06
N MET A 10 -27.38 14.12 90.06
CA MET A 10 -26.37 14.10 91.13
C MET A 10 -25.84 12.70 91.47
N SER A 11 -26.07 11.71 90.60
CA SER A 11 -25.51 10.37 90.74
C SER A 11 -25.24 9.71 89.40
N CYS A 12 -24.80 10.48 88.39
CA CYS A 12 -23.95 9.92 87.36
C CYS A 12 -22.51 9.98 87.90
N PRO A 13 -21.71 8.91 87.81
CA PRO A 13 -20.26 9.03 87.94
C PRO A 13 -19.75 10.16 87.03
N GLU A 14 -18.67 10.86 87.40
CA GLU A 14 -18.08 11.99 86.66
C GLU A 14 -17.51 11.64 85.27
N ASP A 15 -18.01 10.56 84.65
CA ASP A 15 -17.50 9.94 83.43
C ASP A 15 -18.65 9.49 82.52
N CYS A 16 -19.67 10.34 82.40
CA CYS A 16 -20.69 10.20 81.37
C CYS A 16 -20.61 11.43 80.47
N THR A 17 -19.50 11.54 79.75
CA THR A 17 -19.49 12.28 78.49
C THR A 17 -20.43 11.58 77.52
N GLU A 18 -21.16 12.33 76.70
CA GLU A 18 -21.87 11.72 75.58
C GLU A 18 -20.85 10.94 74.74
N PRO A 19 -21.20 9.74 74.23
CA PRO A 19 -20.31 8.94 73.40
C PRO A 19 -19.72 9.80 72.29
N SER A 20 -18.39 9.80 72.18
CA SER A 20 -17.68 10.70 71.27
C SER A 20 -16.53 9.98 70.60
N CYS A 21 -16.70 9.72 69.32
CA CYS A 21 -15.66 9.12 68.50
C CYS A 21 -14.34 9.89 68.50
N GLY A 22 -13.23 9.15 68.54
CA GLY A 22 -11.85 9.66 68.51
C GLY A 22 -11.29 9.96 69.91
N ASN A 23 -11.96 9.55 70.98
CA ASN A 23 -11.55 9.85 72.37
C ASN A 23 -10.64 8.78 73.00
N GLY A 24 -10.46 7.64 72.32
CA GLY A 24 -9.64 6.50 72.71
C GLY A 24 -10.38 5.44 73.53
N ALA A 25 -11.70 5.55 73.69
CA ALA A 25 -12.54 4.64 74.45
C ALA A 25 -13.72 4.15 73.61
N VAL A 26 -13.91 2.83 73.54
CA VAL A 26 -15.05 2.23 72.84
C VAL A 26 -16.28 2.24 73.75
N GLU A 27 -17.27 3.06 73.41
CA GLU A 27 -18.49 3.27 74.22
C GLU A 27 -19.71 2.48 73.65
N GLU A 28 -20.85 2.49 74.36
CA GLU A 28 -22.04 1.71 73.95
C GLU A 28 -22.64 2.27 72.63
N GLY A 29 -22.41 1.57 71.51
CA GLY A 29 -22.88 1.98 70.18
C GLY A 29 -21.75 2.14 69.15
N GLU A 30 -20.50 2.15 69.60
CA GLU A 30 -19.31 2.31 68.77
C GLU A 30 -18.63 0.93 68.56
N PRO A 31 -18.53 0.42 67.32
CA PRO A 31 -17.78 -0.81 67.07
C PRO A 31 -16.25 -0.62 67.16
N CYS A 32 -15.73 0.60 67.05
CA CYS A 32 -14.31 0.96 67.23
C CYS A 32 -14.17 2.39 67.76
N ASP A 33 -13.01 2.72 68.34
CA ASP A 33 -12.51 4.07 68.61
C ASP A 33 -10.98 3.95 68.74
N ASP A 34 -10.23 4.70 67.95
CA ASP A 34 -8.77 4.62 67.86
C ASP A 34 -8.04 5.85 68.44
N GLY A 35 -8.80 6.77 69.05
CA GLY A 35 -8.28 7.92 69.79
C GLY A 35 -7.67 9.04 68.94
N ASN A 36 -8.07 9.17 67.67
CA ASN A 36 -7.65 10.29 66.83
C ASN A 36 -8.74 10.74 65.84
N ASP A 37 -8.44 11.75 65.01
CA ASP A 37 -9.38 12.35 64.03
C ASP A 37 -9.03 11.96 62.56
N VAL A 38 -8.29 10.87 62.33
CA VAL A 38 -7.85 10.41 61.01
C VAL A 38 -8.88 9.43 60.45
N ASP A 39 -9.64 9.88 59.46
CA ASP A 39 -10.73 9.08 58.88
C ASP A 39 -10.24 7.90 58.01
N THR A 40 -8.96 7.91 57.62
CA THR A 40 -8.40 7.04 56.59
C THR A 40 -7.62 5.84 57.15
N ASP A 41 -7.88 5.43 58.38
CA ASP A 41 -7.28 4.24 58.99
C ASP A 41 -8.34 3.20 59.35
N ALA A 42 -8.06 2.27 60.27
CA ALA A 42 -8.96 1.16 60.56
C ALA A 42 -10.28 1.57 61.24
N CYS A 43 -10.35 2.77 61.83
CA CYS A 43 -11.55 3.30 62.47
C CYS A 43 -11.87 4.70 61.94
N THR A 44 -13.02 4.85 61.28
CA THR A 44 -13.48 6.14 60.78
C THR A 44 -13.85 7.09 61.93
N ASN A 45 -13.89 8.39 61.67
CA ASN A 45 -14.36 9.44 62.58
C ASN A 45 -15.85 9.33 62.94
N ALA A 46 -16.58 8.40 62.29
CA ALA A 46 -17.95 8.01 62.62
C ALA A 46 -18.01 6.77 63.54
N CYS A 47 -16.86 6.30 64.03
CA CYS A 47 -16.68 5.10 64.83
C CYS A 47 -17.20 3.84 64.14
N ALA A 48 -17.11 3.80 62.81
CA ALA A 48 -17.31 2.61 62.01
C ALA A 48 -15.96 2.01 61.62
N MET A 49 -15.87 0.68 61.60
CA MET A 49 -14.72 -0.02 61.02
C MET A 49 -14.60 0.37 59.55
N ALA A 50 -13.40 0.71 59.10
CA ALA A 50 -13.16 1.00 57.68
C ALA A 50 -13.50 -0.21 56.81
N SER A 51 -14.13 0.07 55.67
CA SER A 51 -14.52 -0.97 54.74
C SER A 51 -14.66 -0.44 53.32
N CYS A 52 -14.13 -1.19 52.36
CA CYS A 52 -14.30 -0.89 50.95
C CYS A 52 -15.77 -0.65 50.57
N GLY A 53 -16.03 0.52 50.00
CA GLY A 53 -17.36 0.98 49.58
C GLY A 53 -18.05 1.91 50.58
N ASP A 54 -17.37 2.34 51.64
CA ASP A 54 -17.88 3.35 52.59
C ASP A 54 -17.61 4.80 52.12
N GLY A 55 -16.76 4.96 51.10
CA GLY A 55 -16.40 6.24 50.50
C GLY A 55 -15.22 6.94 51.17
N ILE A 56 -14.49 6.25 52.04
CA ILE A 56 -13.29 6.74 52.71
C ILE A 56 -12.14 5.77 52.43
N VAL A 57 -11.07 6.26 51.81
CA VAL A 57 -9.92 5.40 51.45
C VAL A 57 -9.14 4.99 52.71
N TRP A 58 -9.12 3.70 53.01
CA TRP A 58 -8.27 3.13 54.05
C TRP A 58 -6.80 3.11 53.59
N THR A 59 -6.02 4.06 54.11
CA THR A 59 -4.63 4.26 53.73
C THR A 59 -3.77 3.03 53.99
N GLY A 60 -3.23 2.47 52.91
CA GLY A 60 -2.33 1.32 52.95
C GLY A 60 -3.02 -0.03 52.68
N GLU A 61 -4.35 -0.10 52.76
CA GLU A 61 -5.14 -1.29 52.43
C GLU A 61 -5.95 -1.10 51.13
N GLU A 62 -6.37 0.13 50.82
CA GLU A 62 -7.18 0.48 49.64
C GLU A 62 -6.46 1.47 48.73
N GLN A 63 -6.65 1.32 47.42
CA GLN A 63 -6.11 2.25 46.42
C GLN A 63 -7.11 3.36 46.07
N CYS A 64 -8.40 3.08 46.22
CA CYS A 64 -9.52 3.96 45.93
C CYS A 64 -10.73 3.55 46.77
N ASP A 65 -11.67 4.47 46.99
CA ASP A 65 -12.99 4.13 47.50
C ASP A 65 -13.97 5.24 47.04
N ASN A 66 -14.77 4.93 46.02
CA ASN A 66 -15.83 5.80 45.52
C ASN A 66 -17.19 5.46 46.15
N GLY A 67 -17.18 4.73 47.26
CA GLY A 67 -18.37 4.32 47.98
C GLY A 67 -19.27 3.42 47.13
N PRO A 68 -20.58 3.76 47.00
CA PRO A 68 -21.51 3.01 46.15
C PRO A 68 -21.14 2.96 44.66
N ASP A 69 -20.22 3.80 44.19
CA ASP A 69 -19.76 3.83 42.79
C ASP A 69 -18.59 2.87 42.52
N ASN A 70 -18.17 2.06 43.50
CA ASN A 70 -17.25 0.95 43.29
C ASN A 70 -17.93 -0.19 42.50
N GLY A 71 -17.17 -0.94 41.72
CA GLY A 71 -17.63 -2.18 41.10
C GLY A 71 -17.17 -2.38 39.65
N PRO A 72 -17.75 -3.37 38.94
CA PRO A 72 -17.36 -3.72 37.57
C PRO A 72 -17.54 -2.54 36.60
N GLY A 73 -16.52 -2.30 35.78
CA GLY A 73 -16.49 -1.22 34.79
C GLY A 73 -16.43 0.19 35.38
N LYS A 74 -15.98 0.31 36.62
CA LYS A 74 -15.77 1.58 37.33
C LYS A 74 -14.29 1.83 37.54
N ALA A 75 -13.92 3.08 37.79
CA ALA A 75 -12.53 3.45 38.06
C ALA A 75 -11.97 2.81 39.35
N CYS A 76 -12.86 2.37 40.25
CA CYS A 76 -12.53 1.63 41.46
C CYS A 76 -13.35 0.34 41.46
N ASN A 77 -12.69 -0.81 41.50
CA ASN A 77 -13.38 -2.10 41.45
C ASN A 77 -14.04 -2.43 42.80
N ALA A 78 -14.75 -3.57 42.87
CA ALA A 78 -15.46 -3.97 44.09
C ALA A 78 -14.55 -4.33 45.27
N MET A 79 -13.24 -4.42 45.04
CA MET A 79 -12.20 -4.72 46.03
C MET A 79 -11.36 -3.48 46.39
N CYS A 80 -11.78 -2.29 45.96
CA CYS A 80 -11.07 -1.03 46.22
C CYS A 80 -9.67 -0.96 45.62
N GLU A 81 -9.48 -1.65 44.49
CA GLU A 81 -8.32 -1.51 43.62
C GLU A 81 -8.67 -0.59 42.45
N ALA A 82 -7.68 0.20 42.00
CA ALA A 82 -7.86 1.06 40.84
C ALA A 82 -7.98 0.19 39.58
N SER A 83 -8.95 0.51 38.73
CA SER A 83 -9.11 -0.16 37.44
C SER A 83 -7.85 0.04 36.58
N ALA A 84 -7.41 -1.04 35.97
CA ALA A 84 -6.23 -1.07 35.12
C ALA A 84 -6.39 -2.10 34.00
N CYS A 85 -5.79 -1.79 32.85
CA CYS A 85 -5.74 -2.72 31.74
C CYS A 85 -5.09 -4.05 32.13
N GLY A 86 -5.81 -5.15 31.89
CA GLY A 86 -5.39 -6.51 32.21
C GLY A 86 -5.78 -6.97 33.61
N ASP A 87 -6.68 -6.27 34.29
CA ASP A 87 -7.18 -6.66 35.62
C ASP A 87 -8.35 -7.67 35.56
N GLY A 88 -8.85 -7.95 34.36
CA GLY A 88 -9.96 -8.84 34.08
C GLY A 88 -11.34 -8.16 34.02
N ASP A 89 -11.40 -6.83 34.21
CA ASP A 89 -12.63 -6.04 34.22
C ASP A 89 -12.52 -4.81 33.30
N VAL A 90 -13.32 -4.79 32.22
CA VAL A 90 -13.34 -3.65 31.25
C VAL A 90 -13.73 -2.34 31.94
N GLY A 91 -12.74 -1.50 32.21
CA GLY A 91 -12.83 -0.25 32.93
C GLY A 91 -13.25 0.95 32.08
N PRO A 92 -13.33 2.15 32.69
CA PRO A 92 -13.64 3.38 31.97
C PRO A 92 -12.59 3.71 30.90
N GLY A 93 -12.99 3.68 29.62
CA GLY A 93 -12.12 4.01 28.47
C GLY A 93 -11.55 2.79 27.75
N GLU A 94 -11.76 1.61 28.30
CA GLU A 94 -11.33 0.34 27.72
C GLU A 94 -12.46 -0.23 26.83
N THR A 95 -12.09 -0.89 25.73
CA THR A 95 -13.05 -1.61 24.87
C THR A 95 -12.89 -3.12 24.93
N CYS A 96 -11.83 -3.60 25.58
CA CYS A 96 -11.55 -4.98 25.96
C CYS A 96 -10.70 -5.01 27.25
N ASP A 97 -10.68 -6.18 27.88
CA ASP A 97 -9.74 -6.59 28.93
C ASP A 97 -9.74 -8.13 28.95
N ASP A 98 -8.58 -8.76 28.80
CA ASP A 98 -8.42 -10.23 28.78
C ASP A 98 -7.69 -10.76 30.03
N GLY A 99 -7.53 -9.92 31.04
CA GLY A 99 -6.88 -10.25 32.30
C GLY A 99 -5.37 -10.36 32.22
N ASN A 100 -4.74 -9.80 31.18
CA ASN A 100 -3.30 -9.73 31.08
C ASN A 100 -2.80 -8.45 30.35
N SER A 101 -1.48 -8.28 30.24
CA SER A 101 -0.85 -7.06 29.70
C SER A 101 -0.06 -7.34 28.40
N ASP A 102 -0.39 -8.42 27.71
CA ASP A 102 0.24 -8.83 26.45
C ASP A 102 -0.50 -8.18 25.28
N ASP A 103 0.07 -7.12 24.72
CA ASP A 103 -0.52 -6.41 23.57
C ASP A 103 -0.40 -7.22 22.25
N THR A 104 -0.23 -8.55 22.29
CA THR A 104 -0.12 -9.40 21.08
C THR A 104 -1.27 -10.41 20.95
N ASP A 105 -2.33 -10.25 21.74
CA ASP A 105 -3.52 -11.09 21.74
C ASP A 105 -4.79 -10.30 21.36
N GLU A 106 -5.97 -10.71 21.84
CA GLU A 106 -7.23 -10.05 21.53
C GLU A 106 -7.36 -8.60 22.03
N CYS A 107 -6.46 -8.12 22.90
CA CYS A 107 -6.54 -6.80 23.51
C CYS A 107 -5.21 -6.02 23.44
N VAL A 108 -5.15 -5.01 22.57
CA VAL A 108 -3.98 -4.15 22.37
C VAL A 108 -4.21 -2.81 23.05
N ALA A 109 -3.43 -2.50 24.09
CA ALA A 109 -3.56 -1.26 24.86
C ALA A 109 -5.00 -0.99 25.34
N CYS A 110 -5.69 -2.04 25.78
CA CYS A 110 -7.10 -2.01 26.18
C CYS A 110 -8.11 -1.60 25.10
N GLN A 111 -7.69 -1.68 23.84
CA GLN A 111 -8.55 -1.60 22.69
C GLN A 111 -8.57 -2.96 22.00
N LYS A 112 -9.72 -3.33 21.44
CA LYS A 112 -9.81 -4.59 20.69
C LYS A 112 -8.79 -4.59 19.57
N ALA A 113 -8.02 -5.67 19.48
CA ALA A 113 -7.04 -5.86 18.42
C ALA A 113 -7.68 -5.71 17.04
N PHE A 114 -6.99 -5.04 16.12
CA PHE A 114 -7.36 -4.98 14.71
C PHE A 114 -6.14 -4.68 13.84
N CYS A 115 -6.16 -5.21 12.63
CA CYS A 115 -5.15 -4.89 11.63
C CYS A 115 -4.96 -3.39 11.41
N GLY A 116 -3.74 -2.91 11.64
CA GLY A 116 -3.34 -1.51 11.59
C GLY A 116 -3.27 -0.83 12.96
N ASP A 117 -3.39 -1.55 14.07
CA ASP A 117 -3.34 -0.99 15.43
C ASP A 117 -1.91 -0.85 16.00
N GLY A 118 -0.92 -1.40 15.29
CA GLY A 118 0.50 -1.33 15.61
C GLY A 118 1.02 -2.56 16.36
N ALA A 119 0.20 -3.59 16.55
CA ALA A 119 0.61 -4.84 17.18
C ALA A 119 0.14 -6.06 16.38
N VAL A 120 1.04 -7.02 16.20
CA VAL A 120 0.70 -8.26 15.49
C VAL A 120 -0.02 -9.21 16.44
N GLN A 121 -1.28 -9.51 16.14
CA GLN A 121 -2.03 -10.51 16.91
C GLN A 121 -1.56 -11.94 16.62
N ALA A 122 -1.01 -12.61 17.64
CA ALA A 122 -0.39 -13.92 17.52
C ALA A 122 -1.37 -15.00 17.01
N GLY A 123 -1.11 -15.51 15.81
CA GLY A 123 -1.91 -16.58 15.20
C GLY A 123 -3.21 -16.12 14.54
N VAL A 124 -3.47 -14.81 14.51
CA VAL A 124 -4.55 -14.18 13.74
C VAL A 124 -3.97 -13.41 12.55
N GLU A 125 -2.89 -12.67 12.78
CA GLU A 125 -2.26 -11.79 11.79
C GLU A 125 -0.81 -12.23 11.53
N LEU A 126 -0.32 -12.01 10.31
CA LEU A 126 1.07 -12.30 9.93
C LEU A 126 1.97 -11.07 9.98
N CYS A 127 1.38 -9.88 9.83
CA CYS A 127 2.02 -8.58 9.95
C CYS A 127 1.02 -7.56 10.51
N ASP A 128 1.54 -6.41 10.94
CA ASP A 128 0.81 -5.20 11.28
C ASP A 128 1.84 -4.05 11.21
N ASP A 129 1.57 -3.00 10.44
CA ASP A 129 2.42 -1.81 10.35
C ASP A 129 1.75 -0.53 10.86
N GLY A 130 0.71 -0.69 11.68
CA GLY A 130 0.12 0.37 12.49
C GLY A 130 -0.61 1.44 11.70
N ASN A 131 -1.06 1.13 10.49
CA ASN A 131 -1.80 2.04 9.65
C ASN A 131 -2.78 1.33 8.69
N ASP A 132 -3.62 2.10 8.00
CA ASP A 132 -4.66 1.58 7.08
C ASP A 132 -4.26 1.71 5.59
N ILE A 133 -2.95 1.78 5.27
CA ILE A 133 -2.43 1.94 3.90
C ILE A 133 -2.17 0.55 3.31
N ASP A 134 -2.97 0.15 2.35
CA ASP A 134 -2.89 -1.20 1.74
C ASP A 134 -1.64 -1.40 0.85
N THR A 135 -0.91 -0.33 0.57
CA THR A 135 0.16 -0.27 -0.44
C THR A 135 1.57 -0.16 0.17
N ASP A 136 1.75 -0.52 1.44
CA ASP A 136 3.03 -0.54 2.12
C ASP A 136 3.46 -1.97 2.50
N THR A 137 3.93 -2.21 3.72
CA THR A 137 4.57 -3.48 4.07
C THR A 137 3.59 -4.55 4.51
N CYS A 138 2.40 -4.15 4.93
CA CYS A 138 1.35 -5.01 5.39
C CYS A 138 0.03 -4.57 4.77
N THR A 139 -0.67 -5.51 4.14
CA THR A 139 -2.00 -5.19 3.60
C THR A 139 -2.99 -4.92 4.73
N ASN A 140 -4.10 -4.24 4.44
CA ASN A 140 -5.22 -4.05 5.36
C ASN A 140 -5.95 -5.37 5.70
N ALA A 141 -5.51 -6.49 5.12
CA ALA A 141 -5.92 -7.84 5.48
C ALA A 141 -4.96 -8.53 6.45
N CYS A 142 -3.90 -7.84 6.89
CA CYS A 142 -2.84 -8.36 7.77
C CYS A 142 -2.07 -9.55 7.20
N GLU A 143 -1.98 -9.55 5.87
CA GLU A 143 -1.12 -10.40 5.09
C GLU A 143 0.09 -9.56 4.61
N PRO A 144 1.31 -10.13 4.59
CA PRO A 144 2.47 -9.44 4.05
C PRO A 144 2.21 -9.00 2.61
N ALA A 145 2.67 -7.80 2.27
CA ALA A 145 2.67 -7.35 0.89
C ALA A 145 3.51 -8.31 0.02
N GLU A 146 2.88 -8.92 -0.98
CA GLU A 146 3.50 -9.91 -1.86
C GLU A 146 3.15 -9.66 -3.32
N CYS A 147 4.11 -9.90 -4.21
CA CYS A 147 3.86 -9.85 -5.64
C CYS A 147 2.77 -10.86 -6.04
N GLY A 148 1.74 -10.38 -6.73
CA GLY A 148 0.57 -11.13 -7.16
C GLY A 148 -0.58 -11.13 -6.17
N ASP A 149 -0.58 -10.25 -5.16
CA ASP A 149 -1.65 -10.10 -4.17
C ASP A 149 -2.83 -9.24 -4.66
N GLY A 150 -2.67 -8.60 -5.82
CA GLY A 150 -3.65 -7.72 -6.45
C GLY A 150 -3.50 -6.24 -6.07
N ILE A 151 -2.48 -5.86 -5.31
CA ILE A 151 -2.29 -4.52 -4.77
C ILE A 151 -0.89 -4.01 -5.15
N VAL A 152 -0.82 -2.97 -6.00
CA VAL A 152 0.45 -2.36 -6.39
C VAL A 152 1.10 -1.62 -5.20
N GLN A 153 2.17 -2.20 -4.66
CA GLN A 153 2.93 -1.68 -3.52
C GLN A 153 3.84 -0.49 -3.91
N GLU A 154 3.60 0.68 -3.31
CA GLU A 154 4.24 1.93 -3.76
C GLU A 154 5.76 1.90 -3.54
N GLY A 155 6.52 2.01 -4.64
CA GLY A 155 7.98 2.04 -4.60
C GLY A 155 8.64 0.67 -4.38
N VAL A 156 7.85 -0.40 -4.27
CA VAL A 156 8.33 -1.79 -4.24
C VAL A 156 8.12 -2.46 -5.60
N GLU A 157 6.97 -2.21 -6.25
CA GLU A 157 6.63 -2.79 -7.55
C GLU A 157 6.04 -1.78 -8.54
N GLU A 158 6.13 -2.15 -9.83
CA GLU A 158 5.63 -1.33 -10.94
C GLU A 158 4.25 -1.79 -11.42
N CYS A 159 3.87 -3.03 -11.11
CA CYS A 159 2.56 -3.61 -11.42
C CYS A 159 2.29 -4.86 -10.58
N ASP A 160 1.01 -5.21 -10.48
CA ASP A 160 0.51 -6.45 -9.89
C ASP A 160 -0.70 -6.90 -10.73
N ASP A 161 -0.71 -8.17 -11.17
CA ASP A 161 -1.79 -8.76 -11.98
C ASP A 161 -2.65 -9.78 -11.20
N GLY A 162 -2.54 -9.78 -9.88
CA GLY A 162 -3.31 -10.58 -8.95
C GLY A 162 -2.94 -12.06 -8.95
N ASN A 163 -1.77 -12.42 -9.49
CA ASN A 163 -1.27 -13.79 -9.43
C ASN A 163 0.27 -13.87 -9.56
N GLN A 164 0.85 -15.05 -9.30
CA GLN A 164 2.31 -15.27 -9.36
C GLN A 164 2.78 -15.90 -10.69
N VAL A 165 1.97 -15.85 -11.75
CA VAL A 165 2.33 -16.40 -13.05
C VAL A 165 3.12 -15.37 -13.82
N ASP A 166 4.44 -15.59 -13.86
CA ASP A 166 5.32 -14.87 -14.76
C ASP A 166 4.75 -14.83 -16.19
N SER A 167 4.63 -13.63 -16.77
CA SER A 167 4.31 -13.32 -18.18
C SER A 167 2.84 -13.23 -18.62
N ASP A 168 1.86 -13.18 -17.71
CA ASP A 168 0.45 -12.90 -18.07
C ASP A 168 -0.04 -11.47 -17.76
N GLY A 169 0.82 -10.63 -17.19
CA GLY A 169 0.65 -9.18 -17.11
C GLY A 169 1.88 -8.50 -16.52
N CYS A 170 2.36 -9.07 -15.42
CA CYS A 170 3.55 -8.72 -14.69
C CYS A 170 4.58 -9.86 -14.76
N PHE A 171 5.85 -9.51 -14.57
CA PHE A 171 6.94 -10.46 -14.42
C PHE A 171 7.74 -10.03 -13.20
N GLU A 172 7.70 -10.82 -12.12
CA GLU A 172 8.32 -10.45 -10.83
C GLU A 172 7.89 -9.03 -10.39
N CYS A 173 6.60 -8.69 -10.59
CA CYS A 173 5.97 -7.38 -10.32
C CYS A 173 6.65 -6.16 -10.98
N LEU A 174 7.39 -6.45 -12.04
CA LEU A 174 7.82 -5.48 -13.03
C LEU A 174 7.00 -5.69 -14.29
N LYS A 175 6.62 -4.59 -14.95
CA LYS A 175 6.04 -4.74 -16.28
C LYS A 175 7.09 -5.37 -17.21
N PRO A 176 6.74 -6.39 -18.01
CA PRO A 176 7.66 -6.90 -19.03
C PRO A 176 8.06 -5.76 -19.96
N ARG A 177 9.28 -5.82 -20.51
CA ARG A 177 9.85 -4.74 -21.32
C ARG A 177 10.20 -5.30 -22.69
N ARG A 178 9.66 -4.67 -23.74
CA ARG A 178 10.03 -4.87 -25.14
C ARG A 178 10.80 -3.67 -25.63
N VAL A 179 11.93 -3.89 -26.30
CA VAL A 179 12.74 -2.78 -26.81
C VAL A 179 12.20 -2.27 -28.14
N ILE A 180 12.12 -0.94 -28.29
CA ILE A 180 11.87 -0.23 -29.54
C ILE A 180 13.03 0.73 -29.85
N PHE A 181 13.51 0.74 -31.09
CA PHE A 181 14.57 1.65 -31.54
C PHE A 181 14.45 1.98 -33.02
N VAL A 182 15.21 2.98 -33.48
CA VAL A 182 15.36 3.32 -34.89
C VAL A 182 16.73 2.88 -35.40
N THR A 183 16.83 2.21 -36.54
CA THR A 183 18.12 1.70 -37.03
C THR A 183 19.14 2.82 -37.29
N SER A 184 20.41 2.62 -36.92
CA SER A 184 21.49 3.53 -37.31
C SER A 184 21.78 3.49 -38.82
N LYS A 185 21.59 2.32 -39.44
CA LYS A 185 21.65 2.09 -40.88
C LYS A 185 20.41 2.67 -41.56
N LYS A 186 20.57 3.13 -42.79
CA LYS A 186 19.49 3.64 -43.65
C LYS A 186 19.34 2.77 -44.89
N PHE A 187 18.12 2.74 -45.41
CA PHE A 187 17.68 1.82 -46.45
C PHE A 187 16.90 2.56 -47.53
N GLU A 188 17.13 2.16 -48.78
CA GLU A 188 16.20 2.48 -49.86
C GLU A 188 14.89 1.69 -49.68
N GLY A 189 13.84 2.05 -50.43
CA GLY A 189 12.53 1.42 -50.30
C GLY A 189 12.45 -0.05 -50.71
N ASN A 190 13.49 -0.60 -51.34
CA ASN A 190 13.60 -2.05 -51.59
C ASN A 190 14.30 -2.74 -50.40
N LEU A 191 13.49 -3.13 -49.41
CA LEU A 191 13.93 -3.87 -48.22
C LEU A 191 13.80 -5.39 -48.39
N GLY A 192 13.41 -5.89 -49.57
CA GLY A 192 13.05 -7.30 -49.76
C GLY A 192 11.71 -7.66 -49.11
N GLY A 193 10.79 -6.68 -49.03
CA GLY A 193 9.52 -6.81 -48.36
C GLY A 193 9.60 -6.70 -46.83
N LEU A 194 8.47 -6.98 -46.18
CA LEU A 194 8.39 -6.92 -44.71
C LEU A 194 9.33 -7.91 -44.03
N SER A 195 9.54 -9.09 -44.63
CA SER A 195 10.46 -10.10 -44.11
C SER A 195 11.92 -9.61 -44.13
N GLY A 196 12.35 -8.96 -45.21
CA GLY A 196 13.71 -8.43 -45.27
C GLY A 196 13.89 -7.21 -44.34
N ALA A 197 12.84 -6.42 -44.11
CA ALA A 197 12.86 -5.37 -43.09
C ALA A 197 13.02 -5.96 -41.66
N ASP A 198 12.32 -7.06 -41.35
CA ASP A 198 12.50 -7.76 -40.07
C ASP A 198 13.94 -8.31 -39.92
N GLU A 199 14.50 -8.90 -40.98
CA GLU A 199 15.89 -9.38 -40.96
C GLU A 199 16.90 -8.25 -40.67
N GLU A 200 16.67 -7.05 -41.20
CA GLU A 200 17.50 -5.88 -40.89
C GLU A 200 17.35 -5.43 -39.43
N CYS A 201 16.16 -5.55 -38.84
CA CYS A 201 15.95 -5.31 -37.41
C CYS A 201 16.67 -6.35 -36.53
N VAL A 202 16.57 -7.63 -36.86
CA VAL A 202 17.30 -8.71 -36.17
C VAL A 202 18.82 -8.48 -36.27
N MET A 203 19.33 -8.10 -37.44
CA MET A 203 20.76 -7.80 -37.61
C MET A 203 21.20 -6.60 -36.77
N ALA A 204 20.41 -5.54 -36.69
CA ALA A 204 20.70 -4.38 -35.85
C ALA A 204 20.71 -4.75 -34.36
N ALA A 205 19.70 -5.50 -33.90
CA ALA A 205 19.61 -5.97 -32.51
C ALA A 205 20.79 -6.88 -32.14
N THR A 206 21.15 -7.82 -33.03
CA THR A 206 22.29 -8.73 -32.85
C THR A 206 23.61 -7.95 -32.78
N ALA A 207 23.79 -6.94 -33.64
CA ALA A 207 25.00 -6.11 -33.64
C ALA A 207 25.15 -5.28 -32.35
N ALA A 208 24.04 -4.92 -31.72
CA ALA A 208 24.00 -4.24 -30.43
C ALA A 208 24.04 -5.18 -29.21
N GLY A 209 23.92 -6.49 -29.42
CA GLY A 209 23.88 -7.49 -28.35
C GLY A 209 22.64 -7.37 -27.45
N LEU A 210 21.49 -7.06 -28.04
CA LEU A 210 20.22 -6.99 -27.31
C LEU A 210 19.71 -8.39 -26.95
N ALA A 211 18.99 -8.50 -25.84
CA ALA A 211 18.26 -9.73 -25.53
C ALA A 211 17.18 -10.00 -26.59
N ASN A 212 16.83 -11.27 -26.77
CA ASN A 212 15.82 -11.71 -27.74
C ASN A 212 16.03 -11.16 -29.16
N GLU A 213 17.28 -10.95 -29.58
CA GLU A 213 17.64 -10.33 -30.87
C GLU A 213 16.92 -10.91 -32.10
N ALA A 214 16.50 -12.18 -32.07
CA ALA A 214 15.77 -12.85 -33.15
C ALA A 214 14.25 -12.53 -33.20
N SER A 215 13.68 -11.89 -32.19
CA SER A 215 12.24 -11.55 -32.14
C SER A 215 11.92 -10.16 -32.71
N PHE A 216 12.93 -9.38 -33.10
CA PHE A 216 12.70 -8.03 -33.60
C PHE A 216 12.02 -8.04 -34.97
N LYS A 217 10.97 -7.23 -35.09
CA LYS A 217 10.23 -6.99 -36.34
C LYS A 217 10.23 -5.51 -36.68
N ALA A 218 10.14 -5.19 -37.96
CA ALA A 218 10.03 -3.81 -38.42
C ALA A 218 8.60 -3.27 -38.20
N TRP A 219 8.49 -2.09 -37.59
CA TRP A 219 7.25 -1.30 -37.58
C TRP A 219 7.06 -0.67 -38.97
N LEU A 220 6.52 -1.49 -39.87
CA LEU A 220 6.47 -1.21 -41.29
C LEU A 220 5.25 -1.90 -41.90
N SER A 221 4.52 -1.18 -42.74
CA SER A 221 3.31 -1.67 -43.41
C SER A 221 3.48 -1.81 -44.92
N SER A 222 3.07 -2.96 -45.44
CA SER A 222 2.87 -3.20 -46.88
C SER A 222 1.47 -2.74 -47.32
N GLN A 223 0.96 -3.22 -48.46
CA GLN A 223 -0.41 -2.96 -48.89
C GLN A 223 -1.48 -3.59 -47.98
N LEU A 224 -1.22 -4.81 -47.49
CA LEU A 224 -2.24 -5.63 -46.80
C LEU A 224 -1.89 -5.95 -45.34
N ASN A 225 -0.62 -5.93 -45.00
CA ASN A 225 -0.14 -6.28 -43.67
C ASN A 225 0.60 -5.10 -43.07
N GLY A 226 0.24 -4.74 -41.83
CA GLY A 226 0.91 -3.76 -41.00
C GLY A 226 1.13 -4.30 -39.58
N PRO A 227 1.73 -3.51 -38.68
CA PRO A 227 1.97 -3.90 -37.29
C PRO A 227 0.75 -4.49 -36.58
N ALA A 228 -0.45 -3.92 -36.75
CA ALA A 228 -1.69 -4.41 -36.12
C ALA A 228 -2.08 -5.85 -36.51
N SER A 229 -1.50 -6.37 -37.59
CA SER A 229 -1.73 -7.74 -38.07
C SER A 229 -0.54 -8.68 -37.86
N ARG A 230 0.61 -8.15 -37.43
CA ARG A 230 1.91 -8.85 -37.40
C ARG A 230 2.56 -8.90 -36.03
N LEU A 231 2.23 -7.94 -35.17
CA LEU A 231 2.71 -7.84 -33.79
C LEU A 231 1.64 -8.31 -32.80
N ASP A 232 2.06 -8.66 -31.60
CA ASP A 232 1.16 -9.01 -30.51
C ASP A 232 0.42 -7.78 -29.98
N THR A 233 -0.85 -7.64 -30.37
CA THR A 233 -1.72 -6.54 -29.95
C THR A 233 -2.34 -6.76 -28.56
N GLN A 234 -2.05 -7.88 -27.90
CA GLN A 234 -2.53 -8.20 -26.54
C GLN A 234 -1.46 -7.94 -25.48
N TYR A 235 -0.24 -7.59 -25.89
CA TYR A 235 0.83 -7.23 -24.97
C TYR A 235 0.44 -6.05 -24.08
N LEU A 236 0.63 -6.20 -22.77
CA LEU A 236 0.30 -5.21 -21.72
C LEU A 236 1.51 -4.59 -21.03
N GLY A 237 2.72 -5.06 -21.33
CA GLY A 237 3.96 -4.53 -20.74
C GLY A 237 4.41 -3.20 -21.37
N MET A 238 5.63 -2.79 -21.07
CA MET A 238 6.21 -1.55 -21.60
C MET A 238 6.95 -1.76 -22.93
N TYR A 239 6.88 -0.75 -23.78
CA TYR A 239 7.85 -0.52 -24.85
C TYR A 239 8.86 0.51 -24.35
N VAL A 240 10.15 0.16 -24.40
CA VAL A 240 11.25 0.99 -23.88
C VAL A 240 12.31 1.22 -24.94
N LEU A 241 13.03 2.35 -24.87
CA LEU A 241 14.21 2.58 -25.68
C LEU A 241 15.37 1.66 -25.25
N THR A 242 16.44 1.66 -26.04
CA THR A 242 17.65 0.86 -25.77
C THR A 242 18.40 1.23 -24.50
N ASP A 243 18.08 2.37 -23.86
CA ASP A 243 18.56 2.75 -22.54
C ASP A 243 17.57 2.45 -21.39
N GLY A 244 16.40 1.90 -21.70
CA GLY A 244 15.34 1.58 -20.74
C GLY A 244 14.28 2.67 -20.56
N THR A 245 14.41 3.83 -21.23
CA THR A 245 13.43 4.91 -21.15
C THR A 245 12.06 4.48 -21.71
N PRO A 246 10.94 4.62 -20.97
CA PRO A 246 9.61 4.26 -21.46
C PRO A 246 9.16 5.10 -22.66
N VAL A 247 8.63 4.41 -23.68
CA VAL A 247 7.97 5.01 -24.87
C VAL A 247 6.46 4.84 -24.76
N ALA A 248 6.02 3.67 -24.31
CA ALA A 248 4.64 3.34 -24.02
C ALA A 248 4.61 2.37 -22.82
N GLU A 249 3.76 2.64 -21.84
CA GLU A 249 3.74 1.95 -20.54
C GLU A 249 2.66 0.87 -20.42
N ASN A 250 1.65 0.89 -21.29
CA ASN A 250 0.51 -0.05 -21.23
C ASN A 250 0.33 -0.79 -22.58
N GLY A 251 1.44 -1.24 -23.14
CA GLY A 251 1.47 -2.16 -24.27
C GLY A 251 0.93 -1.57 -25.56
N TRP A 252 0.22 -2.40 -26.35
CA TRP A 252 -0.25 -2.02 -27.69
C TRP A 252 -1.20 -0.83 -27.67
N ALA A 253 -2.09 -0.78 -26.66
CA ALA A 253 -3.08 0.29 -26.55
C ALA A 253 -2.40 1.66 -26.43
N ASP A 254 -1.38 1.77 -25.59
CA ASP A 254 -0.63 3.00 -25.35
C ASP A 254 0.30 3.34 -26.53
N LEU A 255 0.91 2.33 -27.18
CA LEU A 255 1.72 2.56 -28.39
C LEU A 255 0.90 3.13 -29.57
N THR A 256 -0.42 2.96 -29.56
CA THR A 256 -1.32 3.29 -30.69
C THR A 256 -2.47 4.25 -30.35
N ASP A 257 -2.51 4.83 -29.15
CA ASP A 257 -3.57 5.74 -28.72
C ASP A 257 -3.44 7.16 -29.32
N GLY A 258 -2.25 7.48 -29.86
CA GLY A 258 -1.92 8.75 -30.47
C GLY A 258 -0.95 9.62 -29.68
N GLU A 259 -0.47 9.19 -28.52
CA GLU A 259 0.52 9.91 -27.73
C GLU A 259 1.55 8.96 -27.12
N LEU A 260 2.83 9.18 -27.42
CA LEU A 260 3.93 8.46 -26.78
C LEU A 260 4.39 9.19 -25.52
N ALA A 261 4.73 8.42 -24.48
CA ALA A 261 5.37 8.96 -23.27
C ALA A 261 6.75 9.57 -23.59
N HIS A 262 7.47 8.99 -24.56
CA HIS A 262 8.74 9.51 -25.07
C HIS A 262 8.90 9.19 -26.57
N ALA A 263 9.59 10.06 -27.30
CA ALA A 263 9.84 9.87 -28.72
C ALA A 263 10.81 8.70 -28.99
N VAL A 264 10.64 7.98 -30.11
CA VAL A 264 11.54 6.89 -30.52
C VAL A 264 12.79 7.45 -31.19
N ASP A 265 13.67 8.05 -30.39
CA ASP A 265 14.82 8.82 -30.88
C ASP A 265 16.20 8.21 -30.62
N LEU A 266 16.26 6.96 -30.15
CA LEU A 266 17.53 6.23 -29.95
C LEU A 266 17.71 5.10 -30.95
N THR A 267 18.96 4.91 -31.38
CA THR A 267 19.36 3.75 -32.17
C THR A 267 19.64 2.50 -31.34
N GLU A 268 19.87 1.37 -32.02
CA GLU A 268 20.36 0.13 -31.41
C GLU A 268 21.63 0.34 -30.56
N ALA A 269 22.43 1.35 -30.91
CA ALA A 269 23.67 1.72 -30.21
C ALA A 269 23.48 2.85 -29.17
N LYS A 270 22.24 3.15 -28.77
CA LYS A 270 21.87 4.22 -27.82
C LYS A 270 22.30 5.62 -28.27
N VAL A 271 22.36 5.84 -29.58
CA VAL A 271 22.70 7.15 -30.15
C VAL A 271 21.42 7.91 -30.47
N LYS A 272 21.28 9.12 -29.92
CA LYS A 272 20.13 9.99 -30.20
C LYS A 272 20.14 10.48 -31.64
N VAL A 273 19.01 10.38 -32.33
CA VAL A 273 18.83 10.75 -33.74
C VAL A 273 17.57 11.58 -33.97
N ASN A 274 17.65 12.45 -34.96
CA ASN A 274 16.49 13.14 -35.54
C ASN A 274 16.42 12.73 -37.00
N SER A 275 15.48 11.85 -37.33
CA SER A 275 15.35 11.24 -38.64
C SER A 275 13.89 10.95 -38.98
N ALA A 276 13.65 10.53 -40.22
CA ALA A 276 12.32 10.24 -40.74
C ALA A 276 12.25 8.78 -41.20
N PRO A 277 11.93 7.81 -40.32
CA PRO A 277 12.00 6.39 -40.64
C PRO A 277 10.89 5.96 -41.57
N TRP A 278 11.15 4.99 -42.45
CA TRP A 278 10.10 4.36 -43.26
C TRP A 278 9.11 3.62 -42.35
N THR A 279 7.82 3.81 -42.60
CA THR A 279 6.74 3.18 -41.82
C THR A 279 5.59 2.75 -42.73
N ASN A 280 5.03 3.69 -43.48
CA ASN A 280 3.71 3.56 -44.11
C ASN A 280 2.63 3.06 -43.12
N THR A 281 2.76 3.36 -41.85
CA THR A 281 1.91 2.79 -40.80
C THR A 281 1.09 3.90 -40.16
N ARG A 282 -0.24 3.75 -40.18
CA ARG A 282 -1.16 4.65 -39.48
C ARG A 282 -1.02 4.50 -37.97
N THR A 283 -1.55 5.45 -37.22
CA THR A 283 -1.49 5.48 -35.74
C THR A 283 -2.00 4.20 -35.08
N ASP A 284 -3.04 3.58 -35.64
CA ASP A 284 -3.63 2.32 -35.15
C ASP A 284 -2.86 1.05 -35.57
N GLY A 285 -1.67 1.21 -36.15
CA GLY A 285 -0.85 0.11 -36.66
C GLY A 285 -1.32 -0.48 -37.99
N THR A 286 -2.36 0.07 -38.62
CA THR A 286 -2.86 -0.40 -39.91
C THR A 286 -2.06 0.15 -41.11
N PRO A 287 -2.14 -0.47 -42.29
CA PRO A 287 -1.48 0.03 -43.49
C PRO A 287 -1.92 1.43 -43.96
N GLY A 288 -0.94 2.24 -44.32
CA GLY A 288 -1.07 3.43 -45.14
C GLY A 288 -1.05 3.10 -46.65
N GLU A 289 -1.01 4.14 -47.49
CA GLU A 289 -1.17 4.00 -48.95
C GLU A 289 0.14 3.90 -49.74
N ASN A 290 1.30 4.23 -49.14
CA ASN A 290 2.57 4.43 -49.84
C ASN A 290 3.65 3.49 -49.30
N HIS A 291 3.83 2.33 -49.92
CA HIS A 291 4.64 1.23 -49.40
C HIS A 291 5.75 0.75 -50.33
N CYS A 292 6.26 1.58 -51.25
CA CYS A 292 7.37 1.18 -52.15
C CYS A 292 7.17 -0.17 -52.85
N ASP A 293 5.97 -0.40 -53.40
CA ASP A 293 5.53 -1.69 -53.98
C ASP A 293 5.71 -2.90 -53.04
N GLY A 294 5.34 -2.68 -51.78
CA GLY A 294 5.45 -3.70 -50.74
C GLY A 294 6.89 -3.84 -50.26
N TRP A 295 7.66 -2.76 -50.32
CA TRP A 295 9.07 -2.62 -50.00
C TRP A 295 9.98 -3.46 -50.90
N ASN A 296 9.66 -3.52 -52.20
CA ASN A 296 10.44 -4.22 -53.23
C ASN A 296 10.94 -3.29 -54.36
N ASP A 297 10.68 -2.00 -54.27
CA ASP A 297 11.02 -1.03 -55.31
C ASP A 297 11.78 0.17 -54.71
N SER A 298 12.93 0.52 -55.30
CA SER A 298 13.76 1.68 -54.92
C SER A 298 13.88 2.72 -56.04
N THR A 299 12.95 2.72 -56.99
CA THR A 299 12.90 3.71 -58.06
C THR A 299 12.31 5.04 -57.57
N PRO A 300 12.67 6.18 -58.19
CA PRO A 300 12.15 7.48 -57.77
C PRO A 300 10.68 7.73 -58.14
N GLN A 301 10.03 6.81 -58.87
CA GLN A 301 8.64 6.95 -59.31
C GLN A 301 7.62 6.43 -58.29
N VAL A 302 8.05 5.54 -57.40
CA VAL A 302 7.23 5.05 -56.28
C VAL A 302 7.61 5.79 -55.00
N SER A 303 6.65 5.88 -54.09
CA SER A 303 6.83 6.57 -52.81
C SER A 303 6.54 5.67 -51.61
N GLY A 304 7.25 5.96 -50.53
CA GLY A 304 7.06 5.38 -49.20
C GLY A 304 6.52 6.42 -48.23
N GLY A 305 5.67 6.00 -47.30
CA GLY A 305 5.28 6.79 -46.12
C GLY A 305 6.34 6.67 -45.01
N PHE A 306 6.49 7.72 -44.23
CA PHE A 306 7.47 7.80 -43.14
C PHE A 306 6.87 8.46 -41.89
N GLY A 307 7.56 8.33 -40.76
CA GLY A 307 7.28 9.04 -39.50
C GLY A 307 8.43 9.92 -39.05
N PHE A 308 8.42 10.44 -37.82
CA PHE A 308 9.49 11.26 -37.25
C PHE A 308 9.99 10.71 -35.92
N THR A 309 11.32 10.66 -35.71
CA THR A 309 11.87 10.11 -34.46
C THR A 309 11.78 11.04 -33.27
N ASN A 310 11.61 12.35 -33.47
CA ASN A 310 11.76 13.37 -32.42
C ASN A 310 10.42 13.99 -31.98
N VAL A 311 9.32 13.25 -32.13
CA VAL A 311 7.96 13.67 -31.79
C VAL A 311 7.26 12.56 -30.99
N THR A 312 6.27 12.94 -30.20
CA THR A 312 5.44 12.02 -29.41
C THR A 312 4.00 11.93 -29.91
N ASP A 313 3.60 12.82 -30.81
CA ASP A 313 2.26 12.81 -31.42
C ASP A 313 2.17 11.76 -32.56
N PRO A 314 0.99 11.54 -33.17
CA PRO A 314 0.79 10.48 -34.17
C PRO A 314 1.73 10.53 -35.39
N THR A 315 2.39 11.67 -35.63
CA THR A 315 3.37 11.82 -36.71
C THR A 315 4.67 11.06 -36.47
N TRP A 316 4.86 10.46 -35.30
CA TRP A 316 5.97 9.54 -35.03
C TRP A 316 5.96 8.34 -36.00
N THR A 317 4.75 7.87 -36.36
CA THR A 317 4.52 6.78 -37.32
C THR A 317 3.97 7.27 -38.66
N ASP A 318 3.06 8.24 -38.68
CA ASP A 318 2.43 8.73 -39.91
C ASP A 318 2.61 10.24 -40.06
N ALA A 319 3.67 10.66 -40.75
CA ALA A 319 3.92 12.08 -41.06
C ALA A 319 2.90 12.68 -42.04
N MET A 320 1.93 11.90 -42.54
CA MET A 320 1.00 12.27 -43.60
C MET A 320 1.72 12.80 -44.86
N SER A 321 2.92 12.29 -45.10
CA SER A 321 3.83 12.71 -46.16
C SER A 321 4.58 11.50 -46.70
N THR A 322 5.19 11.69 -47.88
CA THR A 322 5.87 10.61 -48.59
C THR A 322 7.19 11.08 -49.17
N ALA A 323 8.11 10.13 -49.36
CA ALA A 323 9.37 10.37 -50.02
C ALA A 323 9.60 9.31 -51.12
N PRO A 324 10.37 9.63 -52.19
CA PRO A 324 10.69 8.67 -53.24
C PRO A 324 11.45 7.47 -52.65
N CYS A 325 11.12 6.27 -53.09
CA CYS A 325 11.74 5.04 -52.58
C CYS A 325 13.22 4.88 -52.96
N SER A 326 13.72 5.71 -53.89
CA SER A 326 15.16 5.85 -54.15
C SER A 326 15.91 6.61 -53.05
N GLY A 327 15.20 7.25 -52.12
CA GLY A 327 15.77 7.90 -50.95
C GLY A 327 16.11 6.87 -49.86
N SER A 328 17.11 7.18 -49.03
CA SER A 328 17.54 6.31 -47.94
C SER A 328 17.08 6.82 -46.58
N ALA A 329 16.34 6.01 -45.83
CA ALA A 329 15.83 6.32 -44.50
C ALA A 329 15.98 5.11 -43.55
N PRO A 330 16.08 5.33 -42.23
CA PRO A 330 16.11 4.23 -41.26
C PRO A 330 14.72 3.59 -41.13
N ILE A 331 14.61 2.53 -40.32
CA ILE A 331 13.34 1.89 -39.95
C ILE A 331 13.23 1.79 -38.43
N TYR A 332 12.00 1.72 -37.91
CA TYR A 332 11.77 1.36 -36.51
C TYR A 332 11.76 -0.16 -36.34
N CYS A 333 12.39 -0.65 -35.28
CA CYS A 333 12.48 -2.05 -34.91
C CYS A 333 11.90 -2.25 -33.52
N ILE A 334 11.00 -3.23 -33.38
CA ILE A 334 10.27 -3.54 -32.15
C ILE A 334 10.48 -5.01 -31.81
N GLU A 335 10.86 -5.29 -30.58
CA GLU A 335 10.92 -6.64 -30.02
C GLU A 335 9.50 -7.23 -29.91
N ASP A 336 9.24 -8.39 -30.52
CA ASP A 336 7.93 -9.06 -30.49
C ASP A 336 8.11 -10.59 -30.56
N PRO A 337 8.37 -11.25 -29.41
CA PRO A 337 8.70 -12.67 -29.31
C PRO A 337 7.57 -13.65 -29.63
#